data_AF-A0A7C1UF30-F1
#
_entry.id   AF-A0A7C1UF30-F1
#
_cell.length_a   1.000
_cell.length_b   1.000
_cell.length_c   1.000
_cell.angle_alpha   90.00
_cell.angle_beta   90.00
_cell.angle_gamma   90.00
#
_symmetry.space_group_name_H-M   'P 1'
#
loop_
_entity.id
_entity.type
_entity.pdbx_description
1 polymer ?
#
loop_
_entity_poly.entity_id
_entity_poly.type
_entity_poly.pdbx_seq_one_letter_code
_entity_poly.pdbx_strand_id
1 'polypeptide(L)'
;FKVDPELTPDDLIEDAVTTVFETAKPHFVNHPLMVRDLGEDYAAVSCYNSLPVGGGSHTLTRLNLKAVAELHQGGIETFLADTLAHYVELTAQVIEARIRYLVEEARFFEHDFLAREGLISLDRFSAMFGVFGLAEAVDVLMEAEGRPGRYGHDTEANEVSYRITRRVSELVATRPLPYCKGNGGRAFLHSQSGIDTDVGVTAGTRIPIGDEPGMLEHIRTVAPHHDLFQAGVSDIFHVEDTARRNPRAMVDIIRGAFAEGMRDFTFNLATNGFIRITGYLVRKCDLENFDAEGARHGSTTFAAGAERNSHVTTRNVKRVVSRESSPRPAS
;
A
#
# COMPACT_ATOMS: atom_id res chain seq x y z
N PHE A 1 13.46 2.51 5.76
CA PHE A 1 14.15 2.43 7.05
C PHE A 1 13.40 1.42 7.90
N LYS A 2 14.06 0.31 8.24
CA LYS A 2 13.47 -0.74 9.08
C LYS A 2 13.55 -0.25 10.52
N VAL A 3 12.40 -0.17 11.19
CA VAL A 3 12.29 0.30 12.56
C VAL A 3 11.75 -0.82 13.41
N ASP A 4 12.51 -1.18 14.41
CA ASP A 4 12.04 -1.97 15.53
C ASP A 4 11.50 -1.03 16.62
N PRO A 5 10.19 -1.09 16.95
CA PRO A 5 9.57 -0.23 17.95
C PRO A 5 10.20 -0.31 19.34
N GLU A 6 10.91 -1.39 19.68
CA GLU A 6 11.56 -1.57 20.99
C GLU A 6 13.07 -1.33 20.93
N LEU A 7 13.71 -1.64 19.81
CA LEU A 7 15.19 -1.66 19.71
C LEU A 7 15.79 -0.45 18.98
N THR A 8 15.07 0.15 18.04
CA THR A 8 15.61 1.28 17.27
C THR A 8 15.59 2.54 18.14
N PRO A 9 16.70 3.26 18.33
CA PRO A 9 16.71 4.44 19.19
C PRO A 9 16.06 5.65 18.51
N ASP A 10 15.46 6.54 19.31
CA ASP A 10 14.69 7.69 18.81
C ASP A 10 15.54 8.67 17.99
N ASP A 11 16.83 8.83 18.32
CA ASP A 11 17.75 9.72 17.60
C ASP A 11 17.99 9.25 16.15
N LEU A 12 18.06 7.94 15.93
CA LEU A 12 18.16 7.36 14.59
C LEU A 12 16.86 7.51 13.80
N ILE A 13 15.70 7.40 14.46
CA ILE A 13 14.42 7.68 13.81
C ILE A 13 14.33 9.18 13.47
N GLU A 14 14.77 10.04 14.38
CA GLU A 14 14.84 11.50 14.17
C GLU A 14 15.73 11.86 12.97
N ASP A 15 16.89 11.23 12.82
CA ASP A 15 17.77 11.40 11.65
C ASP A 15 17.11 10.92 10.33
N ALA A 16 16.38 9.81 10.38
CA ALA A 16 15.59 9.37 9.22
C ALA A 16 14.45 10.37 8.90
N VAL A 17 13.81 10.96 9.91
CA VAL A 17 12.78 12.01 9.73
C VAL A 17 13.38 13.25 9.07
N THR A 18 14.52 13.75 9.54
CA THR A 18 15.18 14.92 8.92
C THR A 18 15.62 14.61 7.50
N THR A 19 16.05 13.37 7.22
CA THR A 19 16.34 12.91 5.85
C THR A 19 15.10 12.96 4.95
N VAL A 20 13.90 12.61 5.45
CA VAL A 20 12.63 12.75 4.72
C VAL A 20 12.33 14.20 4.39
N PHE A 21 12.60 15.11 5.32
CA PHE A 21 12.36 16.53 5.11
C PHE A 21 13.17 17.11 3.95
N GLU A 22 14.35 16.55 3.69
CA GLU A 22 15.20 16.94 2.58
C GLU A 22 14.93 16.16 1.29
N THR A 23 14.62 14.86 1.40
CA THR A 23 14.67 13.95 0.24
C THR A 23 13.37 13.21 -0.06
N ALA A 24 12.32 13.40 0.75
CA ALA A 24 11.07 12.64 0.68
C ALA A 24 11.27 11.11 0.85
N LYS A 25 12.40 10.69 1.45
CA LYS A 25 12.79 9.31 1.77
C LYS A 25 13.50 9.30 3.13
N PRO A 26 13.49 8.17 3.87
CA PRO A 26 12.95 6.87 3.49
C PRO A 26 11.47 6.67 3.86
N HIS A 27 10.88 5.55 3.41
CA HIS A 27 9.71 4.97 4.07
C HIS A 27 10.10 4.41 5.43
N PHE A 28 9.16 4.33 6.37
CA PHE A 28 9.33 3.69 7.66
C PHE A 28 8.61 2.35 7.66
N VAL A 29 9.34 1.29 7.98
CA VAL A 29 8.89 -0.10 7.91
C VAL A 29 8.91 -0.70 9.30
N ASN A 30 7.77 -1.19 9.77
CA ASN A 30 7.63 -1.89 11.04
C ASN A 30 8.33 -3.26 10.95
N HIS A 31 9.54 -3.34 11.50
CA HIS A 31 10.42 -4.48 11.32
C HIS A 31 9.85 -5.77 11.93
N PRO A 32 9.35 -5.81 13.18
CA PRO A 32 8.74 -7.01 13.74
C PRO A 32 7.58 -7.58 12.93
N LEU A 33 6.68 -6.72 12.43
CA LEU A 33 5.55 -7.18 11.60
C LEU A 33 6.01 -7.80 10.28
N MET A 34 7.06 -7.24 9.67
CA MET A 34 7.63 -7.82 8.45
C MET A 34 8.32 -9.16 8.74
N VAL A 35 9.10 -9.26 9.82
CA VAL A 35 9.79 -10.50 10.21
C VAL A 35 8.80 -11.61 10.52
N ARG A 36 7.69 -11.29 11.20
CA ARG A 36 6.61 -12.25 11.48
C ARG A 36 6.12 -12.98 10.22
N ASP A 37 5.98 -12.25 9.12
CA ASP A 37 5.35 -12.78 7.90
C ASP A 37 6.34 -13.24 6.83
N LEU A 38 7.53 -12.64 6.78
CA LEU A 38 8.52 -12.84 5.71
C LEU A 38 9.83 -13.48 6.18
N GLY A 39 10.03 -13.58 7.50
CA GLY A 39 11.31 -13.96 8.11
C GLY A 39 12.31 -12.81 8.19
N GLU A 40 13.45 -13.04 8.84
CA GLU A 40 14.48 -12.01 9.07
C GLU A 40 15.11 -11.49 7.77
N ASP A 41 15.33 -12.40 6.82
CA ASP A 41 15.96 -12.12 5.53
C ASP A 41 14.96 -11.60 4.48
N TYR A 42 14.26 -10.49 4.79
CA TYR A 42 13.40 -9.80 3.83
C TYR A 42 14.00 -8.47 3.36
N ALA A 43 13.59 -8.02 2.19
CA ALA A 43 13.90 -6.69 1.66
C ALA A 43 12.64 -5.96 1.24
N ALA A 44 12.63 -4.64 1.48
CA ALA A 44 11.68 -3.71 0.87
C ALA A 44 12.28 -3.22 -0.45
N VAL A 45 11.59 -3.44 -1.58
CA VAL A 45 12.07 -3.15 -2.93
C VAL A 45 11.02 -2.38 -3.73
N SER A 46 11.48 -1.58 -4.70
CA SER A 46 10.64 -0.74 -5.54
C SER A 46 9.78 0.24 -4.71
N CYS A 47 8.45 0.15 -4.79
CA CYS A 47 7.53 1.07 -4.13
C CYS A 47 7.49 0.85 -2.61
N TYR A 48 7.03 -0.33 -2.20
CA TYR A 48 6.98 -0.83 -0.83
C TYR A 48 6.80 -2.36 -0.83
N ASN A 49 7.26 -3.03 -1.90
CA ASN A 49 7.13 -4.48 -2.01
C ASN A 49 8.06 -5.11 -0.98
N SER A 50 7.56 -5.99 -0.13
CA SER A 50 8.35 -6.68 0.88
C SER A 50 8.37 -8.17 0.57
N LEU A 51 9.56 -8.70 0.30
CA LEU A 51 9.75 -10.08 -0.16
C LEU A 51 11.02 -10.69 0.47
N PRO A 52 11.11 -12.03 0.59
CA PRO A 52 12.33 -12.70 1.01
C PRO A 52 13.50 -12.39 0.07
N VAL A 53 14.69 -12.13 0.62
CA VAL A 53 15.95 -11.97 -0.12
C VAL A 53 16.26 -13.25 -0.90
N GLY A 54 16.73 -13.16 -2.15
CA GLY A 54 16.92 -14.34 -3.01
C GLY A 54 15.62 -15.08 -3.36
N GLY A 55 14.48 -14.52 -2.98
CA GLY A 55 13.14 -14.91 -3.41
C GLY A 55 12.55 -13.88 -4.35
N GLY A 56 11.23 -13.91 -4.47
CA GLY A 56 10.53 -13.01 -5.37
C GLY A 56 9.05 -13.33 -5.53
N SER A 57 8.43 -12.57 -6.42
CA SER A 57 7.08 -12.84 -6.88
C SER A 57 7.15 -13.20 -8.36
N HIS A 58 6.61 -14.36 -8.72
CA HIS A 58 6.47 -14.79 -10.11
C HIS A 58 5.63 -13.81 -10.93
N THR A 59 4.65 -13.19 -10.28
CA THR A 59 3.74 -12.25 -10.91
C THR A 59 3.03 -11.37 -9.88
N LEU A 60 2.68 -10.15 -10.29
CA LEU A 60 1.72 -9.31 -9.58
C LEU A 60 0.49 -9.16 -10.47
N THR A 61 -0.62 -9.77 -10.06
CA THR A 61 -1.92 -9.61 -10.72
C THR A 61 -2.84 -8.84 -9.79
N ARG A 62 -3.58 -7.88 -10.34
CA ARG A 62 -4.31 -6.87 -9.56
C ARG A 62 -5.81 -7.05 -9.76
N LEU A 63 -6.55 -7.13 -8.66
CA LEU A 63 -8.00 -7.11 -8.65
C LEU A 63 -8.49 -5.67 -8.42
N ASN A 64 -9.31 -5.18 -9.36
CA ASN A 64 -9.98 -3.88 -9.24
C ASN A 64 -11.28 -4.06 -8.45
N LEU A 65 -11.27 -3.67 -7.17
CA LEU A 65 -12.43 -3.86 -6.29
C LEU A 65 -13.62 -3.00 -6.73
N LYS A 66 -13.39 -1.78 -7.23
CA LYS A 66 -14.44 -0.91 -7.77
C LYS A 66 -15.18 -1.60 -8.90
N ALA A 67 -14.46 -2.10 -9.90
CA ALA A 67 -15.08 -2.76 -11.05
C ALA A 67 -15.86 -4.01 -10.65
N VAL A 68 -15.39 -4.76 -9.65
CA VAL A 68 -16.11 -5.92 -9.12
C VAL A 68 -17.40 -5.49 -8.42
N ALA A 69 -17.38 -4.39 -7.66
CA ALA A 69 -18.56 -3.83 -7.01
C ALA A 69 -19.58 -3.29 -8.03
N GLU A 70 -19.14 -2.61 -9.09
CA GLU A 70 -20.01 -2.10 -10.17
C GLU A 70 -20.72 -3.22 -10.95
N LEU A 71 -20.11 -4.40 -11.03
CA LEU A 71 -20.71 -5.59 -11.66
C LEU A 71 -21.66 -6.34 -10.73
N HIS A 72 -21.67 -6.02 -9.43
CA HIS A 72 -22.48 -6.74 -8.46
C HIS A 72 -23.95 -6.34 -8.55
N GLN A 73 -24.82 -7.32 -8.32
CA GLN A 73 -26.24 -7.11 -8.08
C GLN A 73 -26.58 -7.71 -6.73
N GLY A 74 -27.05 -6.89 -5.79
CA GLY A 74 -27.36 -7.32 -4.43
C GLY A 74 -26.77 -6.39 -3.38
N GLY A 75 -26.79 -6.87 -2.13
CA GLY A 75 -26.25 -6.14 -0.98
C GLY A 75 -24.83 -6.60 -0.62
N ILE A 76 -24.30 -6.03 0.46
CA ILE A 76 -22.92 -6.27 0.90
C ILE A 76 -22.68 -7.76 1.22
N GLU A 77 -23.64 -8.44 1.82
CA GLU A 77 -23.49 -9.87 2.16
C GLU A 77 -23.31 -10.75 0.92
N THR A 78 -24.14 -10.56 -0.10
CA THR A 78 -24.05 -11.31 -1.36
C THR A 78 -22.83 -10.93 -2.17
N PHE A 79 -22.38 -9.68 -2.08
CA PHE A 79 -21.11 -9.26 -2.67
C PHE A 79 -19.94 -10.05 -2.08
N LEU A 80 -19.84 -10.11 -0.75
CA LEU A 80 -18.73 -10.76 -0.04
C LEU A 80 -18.75 -12.30 -0.21
N ALA A 81 -19.95 -12.89 -0.23
CA ALA A 81 -20.12 -14.33 -0.36
C ALA A 81 -19.84 -14.83 -1.78
N ASP A 82 -20.40 -14.14 -2.79
CA ASP A 82 -20.50 -14.67 -4.14
C ASP A 82 -19.62 -13.92 -5.14
N THR A 83 -19.87 -12.63 -5.32
CA THR A 83 -19.24 -11.86 -6.41
C THR A 83 -17.75 -11.64 -6.15
N LEU A 84 -17.38 -11.20 -4.95
CA LEU A 84 -15.99 -11.04 -4.55
C LEU A 84 -15.25 -12.38 -4.61
N ALA A 85 -15.85 -13.46 -4.11
CA ALA A 85 -15.26 -14.80 -4.13
C ALA A 85 -14.98 -15.28 -5.56
N HIS A 86 -15.93 -15.07 -6.48
CA HIS A 86 -15.78 -15.41 -7.88
C HIS A 86 -14.57 -14.69 -8.53
N TYR A 87 -14.47 -13.37 -8.35
CA TYR A 87 -13.39 -12.60 -8.97
C TYR A 87 -12.03 -12.80 -8.30
N VAL A 88 -11.99 -13.14 -7.01
CA VAL A 88 -10.75 -13.59 -6.35
C VAL A 88 -10.25 -14.89 -6.96
N GLU A 89 -11.13 -15.88 -7.20
CA GLU A 89 -10.73 -17.14 -7.84
C GLU A 89 -10.27 -16.92 -9.29
N LEU A 90 -10.96 -16.10 -10.09
CA LEU A 90 -10.51 -15.79 -11.45
C LEU A 90 -9.12 -15.13 -11.45
N THR A 91 -8.87 -14.21 -10.52
CA THR A 91 -7.55 -13.57 -10.37
C THR A 91 -6.48 -14.60 -9.98
N ALA A 92 -6.80 -15.54 -9.09
CA ALA A 92 -5.92 -16.63 -8.71
C ALA A 92 -5.60 -17.56 -9.89
N GLN A 93 -6.56 -17.84 -10.77
CA GLN A 93 -6.34 -18.63 -11.99
C GLN A 93 -5.38 -17.95 -12.96
N VAL A 94 -5.49 -16.63 -13.13
CA VAL A 94 -4.53 -15.84 -13.94
C VAL A 94 -3.13 -15.92 -13.33
N ILE A 95 -3.02 -15.80 -12.01
CA ILE A 95 -1.74 -15.96 -11.30
C ILE A 95 -1.16 -17.36 -11.55
N GLU A 96 -1.96 -18.41 -11.34
CA GLU A 96 -1.55 -19.80 -11.55
C GLU A 96 -1.04 -20.04 -12.98
N ALA A 97 -1.79 -19.59 -14.00
CA ALA A 97 -1.40 -19.73 -15.39
C ALA A 97 -0.07 -19.03 -15.71
N ARG A 98 0.13 -17.81 -15.18
CA ARG A 98 1.39 -17.06 -15.37
C ARG A 98 2.57 -17.76 -14.70
N ILE A 99 2.38 -18.29 -13.50
CA ILE A 99 3.44 -19.04 -12.79
C ILE A 99 3.82 -20.28 -13.60
N ARG A 100 2.84 -21.09 -14.00
CA ARG A 100 3.09 -22.32 -14.78
C ARG A 100 3.85 -22.01 -16.06
N TYR A 101 3.40 -21.01 -16.80
CA TYR A 101 4.12 -20.59 -18.00
C TYR A 101 5.58 -20.18 -17.71
N LEU A 102 5.82 -19.35 -16.68
CA LEU A 102 7.16 -18.90 -16.33
C LEU A 102 8.09 -20.05 -15.92
N VAL A 103 7.59 -20.99 -15.11
CA VAL A 103 8.40 -22.06 -14.51
C VAL A 103 8.50 -23.28 -15.43
N GLU A 104 7.40 -23.72 -16.03
CA GLU A 104 7.30 -24.99 -16.76
C GLU A 104 7.64 -24.81 -18.24
N GLU A 105 7.11 -23.76 -18.88
CA GLU A 105 7.26 -23.56 -20.34
C GLU A 105 8.49 -22.70 -20.67
N ALA A 106 8.60 -21.53 -20.04
CA ALA A 106 9.75 -20.65 -20.23
C ALA A 106 11.02 -21.16 -19.53
N ARG A 107 10.85 -22.09 -18.57
CA ARG A 107 11.94 -22.72 -17.78
C ARG A 107 12.90 -21.67 -17.23
N PHE A 108 12.37 -20.54 -16.76
CA PHE A 108 13.14 -19.37 -16.34
C PHE A 108 14.24 -19.75 -15.34
N PHE A 109 13.88 -20.52 -14.31
CA PHE A 109 14.80 -20.94 -13.25
C PHE A 109 15.89 -21.93 -13.70
N GLU A 110 15.79 -22.51 -14.91
CA GLU A 110 16.82 -23.41 -15.46
C GLU A 110 17.84 -22.68 -16.33
N HIS A 111 17.47 -21.52 -16.86
CA HIS A 111 18.24 -20.82 -17.89
C HIS A 111 18.73 -19.44 -17.47
N ASP A 112 18.01 -18.76 -16.58
CA ASP A 112 18.40 -17.43 -16.10
C ASP A 112 19.66 -17.48 -15.24
N PHE A 113 20.56 -16.53 -15.45
CA PHE A 113 21.85 -16.48 -14.74
C PHE A 113 21.66 -16.28 -13.24
N LEU A 114 20.64 -15.53 -12.80
CA LEU A 114 20.37 -15.31 -11.38
C LEU A 114 20.06 -16.63 -10.68
N ALA A 115 19.30 -17.52 -11.32
CA ALA A 115 18.98 -18.82 -10.77
C ALA A 115 20.18 -19.78 -10.83
N ARG A 116 20.90 -19.80 -11.96
CA ARG A 116 22.08 -20.65 -12.16
C ARG A 116 23.23 -20.34 -11.22
N GLU A 117 23.43 -19.06 -10.91
CA GLU A 117 24.46 -18.60 -9.98
C GLU A 117 23.99 -18.65 -8.51
N GLY A 118 22.73 -19.05 -8.25
CA GLY A 118 22.19 -19.19 -6.90
C GLY A 118 21.84 -17.87 -6.21
N LEU A 119 21.72 -16.77 -6.98
CA LEU A 119 21.28 -15.47 -6.48
C LEU A 119 19.78 -15.45 -6.16
N ILE A 120 19.00 -16.28 -6.87
CA ILE A 120 17.60 -16.53 -6.60
C ILE A 120 17.29 -18.03 -6.49
N SER A 121 16.29 -18.38 -5.70
CA SER A 121 15.82 -19.75 -5.53
C SER A 121 14.31 -19.84 -5.71
N LEU A 122 13.86 -20.77 -6.57
CA LEU A 122 12.44 -21.04 -6.82
C LEU A 122 11.67 -21.32 -5.52
N ASP A 123 12.29 -21.98 -4.54
CA ASP A 123 11.64 -22.30 -3.27
C ASP A 123 11.39 -21.06 -2.39
N ARG A 124 12.06 -19.94 -2.68
CA ARG A 124 11.82 -18.64 -2.01
C ARG A 124 10.85 -17.74 -2.78
N PHE A 125 10.29 -18.22 -3.90
CA PHE A 125 9.31 -17.46 -4.67
C PHE A 125 7.87 -17.76 -4.23
N SER A 126 7.02 -16.76 -4.46
CA SER A 126 5.56 -16.82 -4.34
C SER A 126 4.93 -15.98 -5.46
N ALA A 127 3.71 -15.50 -5.25
CA ALA A 127 3.03 -14.52 -6.09
C ALA A 127 2.46 -13.40 -5.23
N MET A 128 2.23 -12.24 -5.83
CA MET A 128 1.55 -11.12 -5.19
C MET A 128 0.15 -10.98 -5.77
N PHE A 129 -0.85 -11.19 -4.91
CA PHE A 129 -2.24 -10.90 -5.20
C PHE A 129 -2.52 -9.44 -4.84
N GLY A 130 -2.59 -8.60 -5.86
CA GLY A 130 -2.80 -7.17 -5.73
C GLY A 130 -4.27 -6.80 -5.59
N VAL A 131 -4.59 -5.79 -4.79
CA VAL A 131 -5.93 -5.13 -4.79
C VAL A 131 -5.79 -3.61 -4.92
N PHE A 132 -6.82 -2.96 -5.47
CA PHE A 132 -6.96 -1.50 -5.52
C PHE A 132 -8.43 -1.10 -5.70
N GLY A 133 -8.75 0.19 -5.52
CA GLY A 133 -10.11 0.71 -5.65
C GLY A 133 -11.02 0.33 -4.48
N LEU A 134 -10.48 0.18 -3.26
CA LEU A 134 -11.26 -0.20 -2.08
C LEU A 134 -12.28 0.89 -1.72
N ALA A 135 -11.87 2.17 -1.72
CA ALA A 135 -12.73 3.28 -1.35
C ALA A 135 -13.97 3.34 -2.24
N GLU A 136 -13.79 3.28 -3.56
CA GLU A 136 -14.90 3.34 -4.50
C GLU A 136 -15.76 2.08 -4.46
N ALA A 137 -15.19 0.91 -4.15
CA ALA A 137 -15.98 -0.30 -3.94
C ALA A 137 -16.92 -0.16 -2.73
N VAL A 138 -16.44 0.47 -1.65
CA VAL A 138 -17.26 0.76 -0.47
C VAL A 138 -18.39 1.72 -0.83
N ASP A 139 -18.08 2.82 -1.53
CA ASP A 139 -19.10 3.81 -1.93
C ASP A 139 -20.20 3.15 -2.77
N VAL A 140 -19.84 2.37 -3.79
CA VAL A 140 -20.80 1.65 -4.66
C VAL A 140 -21.71 0.73 -3.85
N LEU A 141 -21.15 -0.02 -2.90
CA LEU A 141 -21.92 -0.98 -2.09
C LEU A 141 -22.81 -0.29 -1.06
N MET A 142 -22.32 0.79 -0.44
CA MET A 142 -23.08 1.60 0.51
C MET A 142 -24.27 2.29 -0.17
N GLU A 143 -24.07 2.82 -1.38
CA GLU A 143 -25.15 3.37 -2.21
C GLU A 143 -26.19 2.31 -2.59
N ALA A 144 -25.74 1.09 -2.95
CA ALA A 144 -26.64 -0.02 -3.28
C ALA A 144 -27.54 -0.46 -2.10
N GLU A 145 -27.08 -0.30 -0.85
CA GLU A 145 -27.90 -0.54 0.35
C GLU A 145 -28.79 0.65 0.74
N GLY A 146 -28.74 1.76 0.01
CA GLY A 146 -29.49 2.98 0.32
C GLY A 146 -28.97 3.70 1.57
N ARG A 147 -27.73 3.45 1.95
CA ARG A 147 -27.08 3.96 3.17
C ARG A 147 -25.75 4.60 2.80
N PRO A 148 -25.75 5.72 2.06
CA PRO A 148 -24.52 6.33 1.58
C PRO A 148 -23.62 6.72 2.75
N GLY A 149 -22.36 6.31 2.67
CA GLY A 149 -21.31 6.61 3.65
C GLY A 149 -19.95 6.41 2.99
N ARG A 150 -18.94 7.10 3.48
CA ARG A 150 -17.61 7.17 2.85
C ARG A 150 -16.53 6.54 3.73
N TYR A 151 -15.73 5.68 3.10
CA TYR A 151 -14.53 5.13 3.72
C TYR A 151 -13.57 6.27 4.09
N GLY A 152 -13.07 6.27 5.33
CA GLY A 152 -12.26 7.35 5.88
C GLY A 152 -13.02 8.32 6.79
N HIS A 153 -14.36 8.25 6.82
CA HIS A 153 -15.20 9.19 7.55
C HIS A 153 -16.33 8.53 8.33
N ASP A 154 -17.01 7.56 7.72
CA ASP A 154 -18.18 6.93 8.32
C ASP A 154 -17.81 5.56 8.92
N THR A 155 -18.15 5.35 10.19
CA THR A 155 -17.84 4.11 10.92
C THR A 155 -18.34 2.87 10.20
N GLU A 156 -19.53 2.95 9.60
CA GLU A 156 -20.10 1.83 8.86
C GLU A 156 -19.36 1.55 7.54
N ALA A 157 -19.04 2.59 6.78
CA ALA A 157 -18.27 2.46 5.54
C ALA A 157 -16.86 1.89 5.83
N ASN A 158 -16.25 2.30 6.95
CA ASN A 158 -15.00 1.72 7.44
C ASN A 158 -15.15 0.22 7.75
N GLU A 159 -16.22 -0.21 8.42
CA GLU A 159 -16.44 -1.63 8.67
C GLU A 159 -16.63 -2.41 7.36
N VAL A 160 -17.35 -1.87 6.38
CA VAL A 160 -17.47 -2.49 5.05
C VAL A 160 -16.10 -2.68 4.40
N SER A 161 -15.22 -1.66 4.45
CA SER A 161 -13.87 -1.77 3.90
C SER A 161 -13.05 -2.87 4.58
N TYR A 162 -13.17 -3.02 5.91
CA TYR A 162 -12.51 -4.09 6.65
C TYR A 162 -13.06 -5.46 6.27
N ARG A 163 -14.37 -5.60 6.12
CA ARG A 163 -15.00 -6.85 5.71
C ARG A 163 -14.55 -7.29 4.32
N ILE A 164 -14.45 -6.37 3.37
CA ILE A 164 -13.94 -6.65 2.01
C ILE A 164 -12.51 -7.18 2.08
N THR A 165 -11.61 -6.44 2.75
CA THR A 165 -10.19 -6.81 2.80
C THR A 165 -9.93 -8.11 3.58
N ARG A 166 -10.62 -8.33 4.71
CA ARG A 166 -10.59 -9.60 5.44
C ARG A 166 -11.07 -10.75 4.55
N ARG A 167 -12.17 -10.56 3.82
CA ARG A 167 -12.71 -11.60 2.94
C ARG A 167 -11.76 -11.97 1.80
N VAL A 168 -11.12 -10.99 1.18
CA VAL A 168 -10.06 -11.26 0.18
C VAL A 168 -8.92 -12.04 0.82
N SER A 169 -8.47 -11.65 2.01
CA SER A 169 -7.41 -12.34 2.74
C SER A 169 -7.74 -13.80 3.00
N GLU A 170 -8.95 -14.10 3.51
CA GLU A 170 -9.41 -15.48 3.74
C GLU A 170 -9.41 -16.33 2.47
N LEU A 171 -9.92 -15.78 1.36
CA LEU A 171 -10.01 -16.49 0.09
C LEU A 171 -8.62 -16.77 -0.50
N VAL A 172 -7.73 -15.78 -0.49
CA VAL A 172 -6.35 -15.95 -0.98
C VAL A 172 -5.56 -16.89 -0.07
N ALA A 173 -5.74 -16.78 1.25
CA ALA A 173 -5.10 -17.64 2.23
C ALA A 173 -5.62 -19.07 2.23
N THR A 174 -6.71 -19.39 1.53
CA THR A 174 -7.22 -20.75 1.39
C THR A 174 -6.91 -21.38 0.02
N ARG A 175 -6.61 -20.60 -1.01
CA ARG A 175 -6.28 -21.07 -2.36
C ARG A 175 -4.79 -21.42 -2.54
N PRO A 176 -4.42 -22.71 -2.71
CA PRO A 176 -3.04 -23.09 -3.01
C PRO A 176 -2.62 -22.63 -4.41
N LEU A 177 -1.33 -22.36 -4.61
CA LEU A 177 -0.74 -22.00 -5.89
C LEU A 177 0.57 -22.79 -6.13
N PRO A 178 0.85 -23.20 -7.37
CA PRO A 178 2.06 -23.93 -7.69
C PRO A 178 3.29 -23.03 -7.51
N TYR A 179 4.43 -23.62 -7.14
CA TYR A 179 5.71 -22.92 -6.99
C TYR A 179 5.71 -21.69 -6.06
N CYS A 180 4.79 -21.65 -5.10
CA CYS A 180 4.67 -20.56 -4.12
C CYS A 180 5.19 -20.91 -2.71
N LYS A 181 6.24 -21.72 -2.61
CA LYS A 181 6.79 -22.18 -1.31
C LYS A 181 7.28 -21.03 -0.43
N GLY A 182 7.67 -19.89 -1.01
CA GLY A 182 8.08 -18.69 -0.27
C GLY A 182 6.98 -18.12 0.64
N ASN A 183 5.72 -18.54 0.46
CA ASN A 183 4.61 -18.27 1.39
C ASN A 183 3.77 -19.54 1.65
N GLY A 184 4.44 -20.66 1.94
CA GLY A 184 3.73 -21.91 2.30
C GLY A 184 2.80 -22.47 1.22
N GLY A 185 3.08 -22.18 -0.06
CA GLY A 185 2.27 -22.63 -1.19
C GLY A 185 1.09 -21.72 -1.54
N ARG A 186 1.08 -20.46 -1.10
CA ARG A 186 0.00 -19.49 -1.32
C ARG A 186 0.55 -18.16 -1.84
N ALA A 187 -0.31 -17.27 -2.35
CA ALA A 187 0.10 -15.90 -2.69
C ALA A 187 0.20 -15.03 -1.44
N PHE A 188 1.05 -14.00 -1.48
CA PHE A 188 0.99 -12.88 -0.55
C PHE A 188 -0.04 -11.86 -1.00
N LEU A 189 -0.71 -11.19 -0.05
CA LEU A 189 -1.53 -10.03 -0.37
C LEU A 189 -0.68 -8.78 -0.54
N HIS A 190 -1.06 -7.94 -1.51
CA HIS A 190 -0.44 -6.66 -1.79
C HIS A 190 -1.48 -5.55 -2.05
N SER A 191 -1.45 -4.46 -1.29
CA SER A 191 -2.26 -3.26 -1.51
C SER A 191 -1.56 -2.40 -2.56
N GLN A 192 -2.10 -2.32 -3.78
CA GLN A 192 -1.32 -1.83 -4.92
C GLN A 192 -1.18 -0.31 -4.97
N SER A 193 0.01 0.13 -5.39
CA SER A 193 0.49 1.52 -5.38
C SER A 193 -0.22 2.49 -6.32
N GLY A 194 -1.27 2.11 -7.04
CA GLY A 194 -1.72 2.87 -8.21
C GLY A 194 -0.70 2.84 -9.36
N ILE A 195 -1.19 2.97 -10.58
CA ILE A 195 -0.41 3.23 -11.80
C ILE A 195 -1.13 4.27 -12.66
N ASP A 196 -0.43 4.80 -13.65
CA ASP A 196 -0.94 5.85 -14.54
C ASP A 196 -2.20 5.45 -15.32
N THR A 197 -2.47 4.16 -15.52
CA THR A 197 -3.68 3.69 -16.21
C THR A 197 -4.88 3.49 -15.28
N ASP A 198 -4.73 3.72 -13.98
CA ASP A 198 -5.82 3.60 -13.02
C ASP A 198 -6.63 4.90 -13.03
N VAL A 199 -7.84 4.86 -13.60
CA VAL A 199 -8.69 6.05 -13.77
C VAL A 199 -9.87 6.02 -12.80
N GLY A 200 -10.02 7.09 -12.01
CA GLY A 200 -11.16 7.26 -11.10
C GLY A 200 -11.25 6.18 -10.02
N VAL A 201 -10.09 5.70 -9.56
CA VAL A 201 -9.96 4.67 -8.52
C VAL A 201 -8.81 5.05 -7.59
N THR A 202 -9.02 4.79 -6.30
CA THR A 202 -8.00 5.03 -5.28
C THR A 202 -7.00 3.87 -5.23
N ALA A 203 -5.73 4.22 -5.02
CA ALA A 203 -4.65 3.24 -4.90
C ALA A 203 -4.88 2.33 -3.69
N GLY A 204 -4.83 1.01 -3.91
CA GLY A 204 -4.80 0.01 -2.87
C GLY A 204 -6.01 0.09 -1.93
N THR A 205 -5.69 0.24 -0.65
CA THR A 205 -6.61 0.33 0.48
C THR A 205 -6.58 1.71 1.14
N ARG A 206 -6.12 2.74 0.42
CA ARG A 206 -5.97 4.09 0.95
C ARG A 206 -7.29 4.82 1.00
N ILE A 207 -7.35 5.84 1.84
CA ILE A 207 -8.39 6.87 1.77
C ILE A 207 -8.12 7.73 0.51
N PRO A 208 -9.17 8.14 -0.25
CA PRO A 208 -9.00 8.96 -1.44
C PRO A 208 -8.23 10.25 -1.17
N ILE A 209 -7.41 10.66 -2.14
CA ILE A 209 -6.61 11.88 -2.02
C ILE A 209 -7.52 13.10 -1.99
N GLY A 210 -7.32 13.98 -1.01
CA GLY A 210 -8.18 15.16 -0.77
C GLY A 210 -9.32 14.91 0.22
N ASP A 211 -9.68 13.64 0.45
CA ASP A 211 -10.67 13.25 1.47
C ASP A 211 -9.99 12.71 2.75
N GLU A 212 -8.66 12.72 2.83
CA GLU A 212 -7.93 12.18 3.99
C GLU A 212 -8.30 12.94 5.29
N PRO A 213 -8.69 12.25 6.39
CA PRO A 213 -9.11 12.87 7.65
C PRO A 213 -7.90 13.39 8.46
N GLY A 214 -8.07 13.68 9.77
CA GLY A 214 -6.96 14.04 10.66
C GLY A 214 -5.84 12.98 10.72
N MET A 215 -4.66 13.30 11.27
CA MET A 215 -3.54 12.34 11.32
C MET A 215 -3.90 11.07 12.10
N LEU A 216 -4.32 11.22 13.37
CA LEU A 216 -4.73 10.10 14.21
C LEU A 216 -5.87 9.27 13.62
N GLU A 217 -6.91 9.92 13.10
CA GLU A 217 -8.07 9.25 12.50
C GLU A 217 -7.70 8.50 11.22
N HIS A 218 -6.85 9.09 10.38
CA HIS A 218 -6.34 8.43 9.17
C HIS A 218 -5.58 7.16 9.57
N ILE A 219 -4.61 7.25 10.49
CA ILE A 219 -3.82 6.10 10.97
C ILE A 219 -4.75 4.99 11.47
N ARG A 220 -5.69 5.30 12.36
CA ARG A 220 -6.62 4.32 12.93
C ARG A 220 -7.53 3.67 11.90
N THR A 221 -7.90 4.43 10.86
CA THR A 221 -8.77 3.93 9.80
C THR A 221 -8.04 2.96 8.89
N VAL A 222 -6.79 3.24 8.53
CA VAL A 222 -6.05 2.40 7.57
C VAL A 222 -5.33 1.23 8.24
N ALA A 223 -4.84 1.39 9.47
CA ALA A 223 -4.01 0.40 10.16
C ALA A 223 -4.60 -1.04 10.19
N PRO A 224 -5.91 -1.26 10.37
CA PRO A 224 -6.49 -2.61 10.31
C PRO A 224 -6.27 -3.34 8.98
N HIS A 225 -6.13 -2.61 7.86
CA HIS A 225 -5.76 -3.22 6.58
C HIS A 225 -4.31 -3.70 6.57
N HIS A 226 -3.38 -2.96 7.20
CA HIS A 226 -1.94 -3.20 7.06
C HIS A 226 -1.49 -4.60 7.50
N ASP A 227 -2.18 -5.17 8.49
CA ASP A 227 -1.87 -6.50 8.99
C ASP A 227 -2.06 -7.60 7.91
N LEU A 228 -3.02 -7.41 7.01
CA LEU A 228 -3.41 -8.39 6.00
C LEU A 228 -2.46 -8.45 4.79
N PHE A 229 -1.76 -7.36 4.46
CA PHE A 229 -0.99 -7.21 3.22
C PHE A 229 0.51 -7.40 3.44
N GLN A 230 0.93 -8.67 3.57
CA GLN A 230 2.31 -9.02 3.95
C GLN A 230 3.35 -8.57 2.90
N ALA A 231 3.00 -8.63 1.61
CA ALA A 231 3.92 -8.28 0.54
C ALA A 231 3.98 -6.78 0.25
N GLY A 232 3.11 -5.95 0.82
CA GLY A 232 3.18 -4.50 0.64
C GLY A 232 1.87 -3.78 0.83
N VAL A 233 1.91 -2.72 1.63
CA VAL A 233 0.82 -1.78 1.91
C VAL A 233 1.45 -0.53 2.50
N SER A 234 1.03 0.64 2.04
CA SER A 234 1.66 1.89 2.47
C SER A 234 0.71 3.06 2.34
N ASP A 235 0.84 4.01 3.26
CA ASP A 235 0.14 5.29 3.26
C ASP A 235 1.13 6.46 3.22
N ILE A 236 0.69 7.58 2.63
CA ILE A 236 1.51 8.78 2.44
C ILE A 236 0.83 9.94 3.14
N PHE A 237 1.49 10.49 4.15
CA PHE A 237 0.98 11.63 4.90
C PHE A 237 1.70 12.91 4.48
N HIS A 238 0.96 13.96 4.12
CA HIS A 238 1.57 15.29 3.96
C HIS A 238 1.51 16.03 5.29
N VAL A 239 2.62 16.63 5.71
CA VAL A 239 2.73 17.38 6.96
C VAL A 239 3.20 18.81 6.69
N GLU A 240 2.77 19.75 7.54
CA GLU A 240 3.20 21.15 7.47
C GLU A 240 4.71 21.30 7.77
N ASP A 241 5.33 22.35 7.21
CA ASP A 241 6.74 22.68 7.46
C ASP A 241 7.09 22.97 8.91
N THR A 242 6.09 23.24 9.74
CA THR A 242 6.26 23.43 11.17
C THR A 242 6.90 22.21 11.84
N ALA A 243 6.75 21.01 11.26
CA ALA A 243 7.41 19.77 11.70
C ALA A 243 8.95 19.87 11.69
N ARG A 244 9.55 20.71 10.84
CA ARG A 244 11.01 20.96 10.83
C ARG A 244 11.53 21.52 12.16
N ARG A 245 10.68 22.27 12.88
CA ARG A 245 11.04 22.87 14.18
C ARG A 245 10.98 21.88 15.34
N ASN A 246 10.32 20.73 15.14
CA ASN A 246 10.23 19.67 16.13
C ASN A 246 10.14 18.29 15.45
N PRO A 247 11.26 17.78 14.88
CA PRO A 247 11.28 16.47 14.22
C PRO A 247 10.87 15.32 15.15
N ARG A 248 11.10 15.45 16.47
CA ARG A 248 10.66 14.47 17.48
C ARG A 248 9.16 14.22 17.50
N ALA A 249 8.34 15.21 17.16
CA ALA A 249 6.90 14.97 17.06
C ALA A 249 6.56 13.95 15.96
N MET A 250 7.37 13.85 14.90
CA MET A 250 7.22 12.79 13.90
C MET A 250 7.69 11.44 14.42
N VAL A 251 8.71 11.39 15.29
CA VAL A 251 9.11 10.15 15.98
C VAL A 251 7.93 9.60 16.79
N ASP A 252 7.24 10.45 17.54
CA ASP A 252 6.04 10.06 18.30
C ASP A 252 4.93 9.52 17.37
N ILE A 253 4.67 10.20 16.24
CA ILE A 253 3.71 9.72 15.24
C ILE A 253 4.12 8.36 14.68
N ILE A 254 5.41 8.15 14.39
CA ILE A 254 5.91 6.87 13.86
C ILE A 254 5.71 5.74 14.87
N ARG A 255 6.08 5.96 16.13
CA ARG A 255 5.86 5.00 17.21
C ARG A 255 4.37 4.70 17.38
N GLY A 256 3.54 5.73 17.40
CA GLY A 256 2.08 5.60 17.51
C GLY A 256 1.47 4.82 16.36
N ALA A 257 1.87 5.13 15.11
CA ALA A 257 1.42 4.43 13.92
C ALA A 257 1.78 2.94 13.95
N PHE A 258 3.00 2.60 14.38
CA PHE A 258 3.41 1.20 14.55
C PHE A 258 2.67 0.49 15.68
N ALA A 259 2.40 1.18 16.79
CA ALA A 259 1.59 0.64 17.88
C ALA A 259 0.12 0.39 17.47
N GLU A 260 -0.43 1.22 16.59
CA GLU A 260 -1.77 1.03 15.99
C GLU A 260 -1.77 -0.07 14.90
N GLY A 261 -0.61 -0.58 14.48
CA GLY A 261 -0.47 -1.71 13.56
C GLY A 261 -0.08 -1.36 12.12
N MET A 262 0.34 -0.12 11.84
CA MET A 262 0.85 0.22 10.51
C MET A 262 2.14 -0.56 10.19
N ARG A 263 2.20 -1.09 8.97
CA ARG A 263 3.30 -1.94 8.49
C ARG A 263 4.40 -1.15 7.77
N ASP A 264 4.01 -0.29 6.85
CA ASP A 264 4.90 0.57 6.08
C ASP A 264 4.12 1.85 5.81
N PHE A 265 4.76 3.00 5.98
CA PHE A 265 4.21 4.27 5.56
C PHE A 265 5.33 5.29 5.39
N THR A 266 4.99 6.45 4.83
CA THR A 266 5.90 7.58 4.74
C THR A 266 5.15 8.88 4.94
N PHE A 267 5.88 9.96 5.16
CA PHE A 267 5.35 11.31 5.11
C PHE A 267 6.20 12.19 4.19
N ASN A 268 5.66 13.34 3.81
CA ASN A 268 6.37 14.40 3.11
C ASN A 268 6.02 15.74 3.72
N LEU A 269 6.95 16.68 3.68
CA LEU A 269 6.60 18.09 3.87
C LEU A 269 5.85 18.60 2.66
N ALA A 270 4.80 19.40 2.90
CA ALA A 270 3.98 19.97 1.83
C ALA A 270 4.81 20.76 0.79
N THR A 271 5.87 21.44 1.24
CA THR A 271 6.76 22.24 0.39
C THR A 271 7.93 21.47 -0.21
N ASN A 272 8.03 20.16 0.01
CA ASN A 272 9.13 19.37 -0.56
C ASN A 272 9.15 19.53 -2.10
N GLY A 273 10.34 19.69 -2.68
CA GLY A 273 10.54 19.82 -4.12
C GLY A 273 10.29 18.53 -4.91
N PHE A 274 10.13 17.40 -4.21
CA PHE A 274 9.73 16.12 -4.79
C PHE A 274 8.27 15.79 -4.49
N ILE A 275 7.57 15.26 -5.50
CA ILE A 275 6.26 14.65 -5.36
C ILE A 275 6.48 13.15 -5.23
N ARG A 276 5.89 12.57 -4.19
CA ARG A 276 5.76 11.13 -4.09
C ARG A 276 4.48 10.71 -4.79
N ILE A 277 4.64 9.96 -5.88
CA ILE A 277 3.51 9.35 -6.57
C ILE A 277 2.98 8.23 -5.67
N THR A 278 3.67 7.09 -5.67
CA THR A 278 3.36 6.04 -4.69
C THR A 278 4.54 5.18 -4.25
N GLY A 279 5.60 5.13 -5.06
CA GLY A 279 6.82 4.40 -4.72
C GLY A 279 8.10 4.98 -5.29
N TYR A 280 7.97 5.98 -6.16
CA TYR A 280 9.07 6.75 -6.71
C TYR A 280 8.79 8.24 -6.52
N LEU A 281 9.85 9.03 -6.70
CA LEU A 281 9.82 10.48 -6.58
C LEU A 281 10.02 11.10 -7.95
N VAL A 282 9.31 12.20 -8.18
CA VAL A 282 9.52 13.09 -9.34
C VAL A 282 9.68 14.50 -8.83
N ARG A 283 10.52 15.31 -9.50
CA ARG A 283 10.68 16.72 -9.14
C ARG A 283 9.40 17.47 -9.51
N LYS A 284 8.90 18.33 -8.63
CA LYS A 284 7.72 19.18 -8.89
C LYS A 284 7.85 19.95 -10.19
N CYS A 285 9.00 20.59 -10.41
CA CYS A 285 9.25 21.37 -11.62
C CYS A 285 9.19 20.54 -12.91
N ASP A 286 9.63 19.26 -12.88
CA ASP A 286 9.54 18.39 -14.06
C ASP A 286 8.09 18.07 -14.41
N LEU A 287 7.21 17.99 -13.40
CA LEU A 287 5.78 17.75 -13.59
C LEU A 287 5.06 19.02 -14.05
N GLU A 288 5.36 20.16 -13.43
CA GLU A 288 4.79 21.47 -13.78
C GLU A 288 5.11 21.87 -15.23
N ASN A 289 6.33 21.58 -15.69
CA ASN A 289 6.77 21.92 -17.05
C ASN A 289 6.49 20.81 -18.07
N PHE A 290 5.87 19.69 -17.67
CA PHE A 290 5.74 18.50 -18.50
C PHE A 290 5.02 18.77 -19.83
N ASP A 291 3.94 19.55 -19.82
CA ASP A 291 3.16 19.83 -21.04
C ASP A 291 3.92 20.74 -22.02
N ALA A 292 4.86 21.57 -21.53
CA ALA A 292 5.65 22.48 -22.35
C ALA A 292 6.95 21.85 -22.86
N GLU A 293 7.63 21.07 -22.01
CA GLU A 293 8.99 20.57 -22.26
C GLU A 293 9.04 19.05 -22.52
N GLY A 294 7.94 18.34 -22.27
CA GLY A 294 7.91 16.89 -22.28
C GLY A 294 8.66 16.28 -21.09
N ALA A 295 8.97 14.98 -21.17
CA ALA A 295 9.70 14.28 -20.12
C ALA A 295 11.17 14.08 -20.48
N ARG A 296 12.07 14.53 -19.61
CA ARG A 296 13.48 14.12 -19.61
C ARG A 296 13.67 12.68 -19.11
N HIS A 297 12.81 12.23 -18.19
CA HIS A 297 12.83 10.91 -17.59
C HIS A 297 11.45 10.25 -17.73
N GLY A 298 11.40 8.96 -18.09
CA GLY A 298 10.12 8.24 -18.25
C GLY A 298 9.25 8.25 -16.98
N SER A 299 9.86 8.35 -15.80
CA SER A 299 9.15 8.52 -14.53
C SER A 299 8.28 9.78 -14.49
N THR A 300 8.65 10.85 -15.20
CA THR A 300 7.86 12.08 -15.26
C THR A 300 6.58 11.86 -16.05
N THR A 301 6.61 11.08 -17.14
CA THR A 301 5.41 10.72 -17.91
C THR A 301 4.42 9.93 -17.05
N PHE A 302 4.89 8.93 -16.32
CA PHE A 302 4.04 8.16 -15.41
C PHE A 302 3.49 9.01 -14.26
N ALA A 303 4.29 9.94 -13.73
CA ALA A 303 3.84 10.88 -12.72
C ALA A 303 2.75 11.83 -13.24
N ALA A 304 2.87 12.31 -14.48
CA ALA A 304 1.85 13.14 -15.12
C ALA A 304 0.51 12.40 -15.28
N GLY A 305 0.57 11.12 -15.66
CA GLY A 305 -0.63 10.27 -15.71
C GLY A 305 -1.25 10.09 -14.32
N ALA A 306 -0.43 9.76 -13.32
CA ALA A 306 -0.90 9.59 -11.94
C ALA A 306 -1.48 10.88 -11.34
N GLU A 307 -0.92 12.05 -11.67
CA GLU A 307 -1.47 13.33 -11.23
C GLU A 307 -2.83 13.61 -11.85
N ARG A 308 -2.97 13.40 -13.16
CA ARG A 308 -4.25 13.58 -13.86
C ARG A 308 -5.34 12.67 -13.34
N ASN A 309 -4.99 11.43 -12.96
CA ASN A 309 -5.96 10.39 -12.63
C ASN A 309 -6.20 10.21 -11.13
N SER A 310 -5.25 10.59 -10.28
CA SER A 310 -5.31 10.36 -8.83
C SER A 310 -4.98 11.60 -8.01
N HIS A 311 -4.68 12.75 -8.63
CA HIS A 311 -4.44 14.03 -7.94
C HIS A 311 -3.36 13.95 -6.85
N VAL A 312 -2.26 13.24 -7.10
CA VAL A 312 -1.23 12.93 -6.10
C VAL A 312 -0.55 14.16 -5.46
N THR A 313 -0.66 15.35 -6.06
CA THR A 313 -0.20 16.62 -5.47
C THR A 313 -1.17 17.26 -4.49
N THR A 314 -2.44 16.85 -4.45
CA THR A 314 -3.50 17.54 -3.69
C THR A 314 -3.88 16.83 -2.39
N ARG A 315 -2.96 16.02 -1.82
CA ARG A 315 -3.16 15.40 -0.50
C ARG A 315 -3.37 16.43 0.60
N ASN A 316 -4.24 16.11 1.55
CA ASN A 316 -4.51 16.98 2.69
C ASN A 316 -3.27 17.13 3.57
N VAL A 317 -2.89 18.38 3.83
CA VAL A 317 -1.76 18.71 4.69
C VAL A 317 -2.18 18.60 6.16
N LYS A 318 -1.50 17.76 6.91
CA LYS A 318 -1.77 17.47 8.32
C LYS A 318 -0.90 18.33 9.22
N ARG A 319 -1.52 18.88 10.26
CA ARG A 319 -0.83 19.63 11.31
C ARG A 319 -0.15 18.68 12.27
N VAL A 320 1.10 18.95 12.59
CA VAL A 320 1.83 18.23 13.63
C VAL A 320 1.80 19.08 14.89
N VAL A 321 0.82 18.80 15.76
CA VAL A 321 0.66 19.49 17.05
C VAL A 321 0.85 18.50 18.19
N SER A 322 1.75 18.81 19.12
CA SER A 322 1.82 18.08 20.40
C SER A 322 0.48 18.27 21.10
N ARG A 323 -0.31 17.19 21.23
CA ARG A 323 -1.68 17.06 21.83
C ARG A 323 -2.81 16.73 20.84
N GLU A 324 -2.62 15.80 19.90
CA GLU A 324 -3.76 15.13 19.21
C GLU A 324 -4.54 14.15 20.11
N SER A 325 -4.38 14.21 21.43
CA SER A 325 -5.38 13.69 22.36
C SER A 325 -6.45 14.77 22.54
N SER A 326 -7.71 14.47 22.19
CA SER A 326 -8.89 15.28 22.48
C SER A 326 -8.79 16.00 23.84
N PRO A 327 -9.34 17.22 23.98
CA PRO A 327 -9.33 17.91 25.27
C PRO A 327 -9.90 16.99 26.35
N ARG A 328 -9.07 16.58 27.32
CA ARG A 328 -9.57 15.92 28.52
C ARG A 328 -10.53 16.92 29.19
N PRO A 329 -11.76 16.52 29.55
CA PRO A 329 -12.62 17.39 30.33
C PRO A 329 -11.89 17.76 31.61
N ALA A 330 -11.91 19.06 31.94
CA ALA A 330 -11.40 19.53 33.21
C ALA A 330 -12.20 18.86 34.33
N SER A 331 -11.49 18.22 35.25
CA SER A 331 -12.01 17.73 36.53
C SER A 331 -12.56 18.87 37.37
#